data_AF-A0A6B1XZF0-F1
#
_entry.id   AF-A0A6B1XZF0-F1
#
_cell.length_a   1.000
_cell.length_b   1.000
_cell.length_c   1.000
_cell.angle_alpha   90.00
_cell.angle_beta   90.00
_cell.angle_gamma   90.00
#
_symmetry.space_group_name_H-M   'P 1'
#
loop_
_entity.id
_entity.type
_entity.pdbx_description
1 polymer ?
#
loop_
_entity_poly.entity_id
_entity_poly.type
_entity_poly.pdbx_seq_one_letter_code
_entity_poly.pdbx_strand_id
1 'polypeptide(L)'
;MMKAWSQFEKMIEQTNEWYCRNRKGTVAKIPNGTKTIRVGGKPVVIPTNKTGCDFIGHLKGRPIAFDCKSTENKTAFPFYVGNKPMLKDHQKNFLKDFKLSGGTAFLLIQFNKSHQVFLVDVDDYLNMQKNLGRKSIPLDYLKEFEVRQHGYYSHYLEKLEQNYWQ
;
A
#
# COMPACT_ATOMS: atom_id res chain seq x y z
N MET A 1 -6.66 6.21 21.23
CA MET A 1 -6.97 6.55 19.82
C MET A 1 -6.21 5.62 18.88
N MET A 2 -6.82 5.21 17.76
CA MET A 2 -6.16 4.37 16.74
C MET A 2 -5.08 5.16 16.02
N LYS A 3 -3.93 4.54 15.70
CA LYS A 3 -2.83 5.19 14.95
C LYS A 3 -3.28 5.50 13.51
N ALA A 4 -2.84 6.63 12.94
CA ALA A 4 -3.25 7.07 11.60
C ALA A 4 -3.05 6.01 10.51
N TRP A 5 -1.90 5.33 10.48
CA TRP A 5 -1.66 4.23 9.53
C TRP A 5 -2.68 3.09 9.64
N SER A 6 -3.13 2.77 10.85
CA SER A 6 -4.13 1.72 11.09
C SER A 6 -5.54 2.18 10.69
N GLN A 7 -5.82 3.48 10.75
CA GLN A 7 -7.06 4.05 10.22
C GLN A 7 -7.07 3.99 8.69
N PHE A 8 -5.94 4.30 8.06
CA PHE A 8 -5.79 4.22 6.61
C PHE A 8 -6.04 2.81 6.09
N GLU A 9 -5.40 1.80 6.67
CA GLU A 9 -5.62 0.40 6.29
C GLU A 9 -7.10 -0.02 6.45
N LYS A 10 -7.76 0.37 7.54
CA LYS A 10 -9.18 0.07 7.75
C LYS A 10 -10.09 0.71 6.70
N MET A 11 -9.75 1.91 6.24
CA MET A 11 -10.49 2.58 5.16
C MET A 11 -10.30 1.82 3.83
N ILE A 12 -9.10 1.30 3.58
CA ILE A 12 -8.84 0.45 2.41
C ILE A 12 -9.57 -0.90 2.54
N GLU A 13 -9.60 -1.53 3.71
CA GLU A 13 -10.38 -2.75 3.96
C GLU A 13 -11.88 -2.52 3.66
N GLN A 14 -12.46 -1.41 4.14
CA GLN A 14 -13.85 -1.02 3.82
C GLN A 14 -14.09 -0.77 2.32
N THR A 15 -13.11 -0.15 1.65
CA THR A 15 -13.15 0.03 0.18
C THR A 15 -13.16 -1.32 -0.53
N ASN A 16 -12.34 -2.27 -0.09
CA ASN A 16 -12.26 -3.61 -0.68
C ASN A 16 -13.55 -4.40 -0.46
N GLU A 17 -14.16 -4.31 0.73
CA GLU A 17 -15.47 -4.89 1.00
C GLU A 17 -16.54 -4.31 0.08
N TRP A 18 -16.51 -2.99 -0.17
CA TRP A 18 -17.42 -2.35 -1.10
C TRP A 18 -17.21 -2.87 -2.54
N TYR A 19 -15.97 -3.01 -3.01
CA TYR A 19 -15.71 -3.63 -4.32
C TYR A 19 -16.27 -5.05 -4.40
N CYS A 20 -16.08 -5.86 -3.35
CA CYS A 20 -16.61 -7.22 -3.29
C CYS A 20 -18.14 -7.23 -3.37
N ARG A 21 -18.82 -6.42 -2.54
CA ARG A 21 -20.29 -6.29 -2.54
C ARG A 21 -20.85 -5.85 -3.89
N ASN A 22 -20.10 -5.03 -4.63
CA ASN A 22 -20.48 -4.55 -5.96
C ASN A 22 -19.95 -5.43 -7.11
N ARG A 23 -19.50 -6.67 -6.81
CA ARG A 23 -18.99 -7.63 -7.81
C ARG A 23 -17.84 -7.10 -8.67
N LYS A 24 -17.04 -6.18 -8.12
CA LYS A 24 -15.84 -5.63 -8.79
C LYS A 24 -14.60 -6.50 -8.59
N GLY A 25 -14.60 -7.38 -7.60
CA GLY A 25 -13.52 -8.34 -7.30
C GLY A 25 -13.29 -8.48 -5.80
N THR A 26 -12.31 -9.30 -5.41
CA THR A 26 -12.01 -9.61 -4.01
C THR A 26 -10.55 -9.31 -3.72
N VAL A 27 -10.32 -8.50 -2.69
CA VAL A 27 -8.99 -8.07 -2.24
C VAL A 27 -8.95 -8.21 -0.73
N ALA A 28 -7.95 -8.92 -0.21
CA ALA A 28 -7.83 -9.22 1.21
C ALA A 28 -6.50 -8.70 1.76
N LYS A 29 -6.53 -8.31 3.04
CA LYS A 29 -5.32 -8.00 3.79
C LYS A 29 -4.59 -9.28 4.17
N ILE A 30 -3.28 -9.31 4.02
CA ILE A 30 -2.45 -10.43 4.46
C ILE A 30 -2.16 -10.25 5.96
N PRO A 31 -2.55 -11.21 6.83
CA PRO A 31 -2.20 -11.14 8.25
C PRO A 31 -0.70 -11.21 8.44
N ASN A 32 -0.17 -10.37 9.35
CA ASN A 32 1.23 -10.48 9.75
C ASN A 32 1.48 -11.85 10.40
N GLY A 33 2.52 -12.54 9.93
CA GLY A 33 2.90 -13.83 10.47
C GLY A 33 3.34 -13.71 11.94
N THR A 34 2.75 -14.55 12.79
CA THR A 34 3.22 -14.75 14.17
C THR A 34 3.38 -16.24 14.43
N LYS A 35 4.31 -16.60 15.31
CA LYS A 35 4.44 -17.95 15.87
C LYS A 35 4.56 -17.86 17.37
N THR A 36 4.03 -18.86 18.04
CA THR A 36 4.22 -19.05 19.47
C THR A 36 5.44 -19.93 19.68
N ILE A 37 6.45 -19.44 20.38
CA ILE A 37 7.60 -20.21 20.86
C ILE A 37 7.54 -20.39 22.38
N ARG A 38 8.33 -21.32 22.94
CA ARG A 38 8.47 -21.45 24.40
C ARG A 38 9.79 -20.84 24.86
N VAL A 39 9.74 -19.93 25.83
CA VAL A 39 10.91 -19.34 26.49
C VAL A 39 10.77 -19.60 28.00
N GLY A 40 11.68 -20.38 28.59
CA GLY A 40 11.59 -20.78 29.99
C GLY A 40 10.29 -21.53 30.34
N GLY A 41 9.79 -22.36 29.42
CA GLY A 41 8.53 -23.10 29.59
C GLY A 41 7.24 -22.30 29.33
N LYS A 42 7.32 -20.98 29.17
CA LYS A 42 6.15 -20.12 28.92
C LYS A 42 5.96 -19.83 27.41
N PRO A 43 4.72 -19.83 26.90
CA PRO A 43 4.46 -19.45 25.51
C PRO A 43 4.70 -17.95 25.31
N VAL A 44 5.43 -17.60 24.24
CA VAL A 44 5.71 -16.22 23.81
C VAL A 44 5.39 -16.12 22.32
N VAL A 45 4.54 -15.16 21.95
CA VAL A 45 4.22 -14.88 20.55
C VAL A 45 5.30 -13.98 19.96
N ILE A 46 5.97 -14.46 18.92
CA ILE A 46 6.97 -13.70 18.18
C ILE A 46 6.57 -13.53 16.72
N PRO A 47 6.93 -12.41 16.07
CA PRO A 47 6.77 -12.26 14.63
C PRO A 47 7.55 -13.34 13.87
N THR A 48 6.99 -13.87 12.79
CA THR A 48 7.68 -14.82 11.90
C THR A 48 8.20 -14.14 10.66
N ASN A 49 7.42 -14.24 9.59
CA ASN A 49 7.78 -13.86 8.25
C ASN A 49 7.13 -12.51 7.96
N LYS A 50 7.92 -11.62 7.37
CA LYS A 50 7.40 -10.36 6.84
C LYS A 50 6.65 -10.69 5.56
N THR A 51 5.43 -10.18 5.42
CA THR A 51 4.61 -10.36 4.23
C THR A 51 5.19 -9.55 3.08
N GLY A 52 5.02 -10.04 1.84
CA GLY A 52 5.50 -9.36 0.63
C GLY A 52 4.69 -8.11 0.27
N CYS A 53 3.45 -8.02 0.74
CA CYS A 53 2.61 -6.82 0.62
C CYS A 53 1.58 -6.80 1.76
N ASP A 54 0.82 -5.71 1.87
CA ASP A 54 -0.27 -5.59 2.85
C ASP A 54 -1.57 -6.20 2.31
N PHE A 55 -1.84 -6.05 1.01
CA PHE A 55 -3.08 -6.49 0.35
C PHE A 55 -2.81 -7.26 -0.94
N ILE A 56 -3.63 -8.27 -1.22
CA ILE A 56 -3.57 -9.07 -2.45
C ILE A 56 -4.96 -9.54 -2.86
N GLY A 57 -5.19 -9.70 -4.16
CA GLY A 57 -6.44 -10.23 -4.71
C GLY A 57 -6.58 -9.94 -6.20
N HIS A 58 -7.81 -9.66 -6.63
CA HIS A 58 -8.08 -9.26 -8.01
C HIS A 58 -9.24 -8.27 -8.08
N LEU A 59 -9.21 -7.38 -9.08
CA LEU A 59 -10.37 -6.57 -9.47
C LEU A 59 -10.58 -6.70 -10.98
N LYS A 60 -11.84 -6.85 -11.41
CA LYS A 60 -12.24 -7.09 -12.81
C LYS A 60 -11.43 -8.21 -13.49
N GLY A 61 -11.14 -9.28 -12.74
CA GLY A 61 -10.36 -10.43 -13.22
C GLY A 61 -8.84 -10.20 -13.31
N ARG A 62 -8.34 -8.99 -13.03
CA ARG A 62 -6.90 -8.66 -13.07
C ARG A 62 -6.28 -8.83 -11.67
N PRO A 63 -5.22 -9.65 -11.50
CA PRO A 63 -4.53 -9.81 -10.21
C PRO A 63 -3.89 -8.50 -9.75
N ILE A 64 -4.04 -8.19 -8.46
CA ILE A 64 -3.43 -7.02 -7.83
C ILE A 64 -2.74 -7.37 -6.52
N ALA A 65 -1.64 -6.66 -6.23
CA ALA A 65 -0.97 -6.67 -4.94
C ALA A 65 -0.48 -5.26 -4.59
N PHE A 66 -0.64 -4.82 -3.34
CA PHE A 66 -0.20 -3.48 -2.97
C PHE A 66 0.10 -3.31 -1.48
N ASP A 67 0.84 -2.26 -1.18
CA ASP A 67 1.20 -1.81 0.17
C ASP A 67 0.53 -0.47 0.51
N CYS A 68 0.12 -0.29 1.75
CA CYS A 68 -0.45 0.97 2.25
C CYS A 68 0.61 1.74 3.05
N LYS A 69 1.01 2.91 2.57
CA LYS A 69 1.95 3.80 3.27
C LYS A 69 1.27 5.10 3.64
N SER A 70 1.74 5.73 4.72
CA SER A 70 1.16 6.97 5.21
C SER A 70 2.24 7.89 5.75
N THR A 71 2.04 9.21 5.67
CA THR A 71 2.97 10.19 6.24
C THR A 71 2.25 11.30 7.00
N GLU A 72 2.89 11.79 8.06
CA GLU A 72 2.46 12.98 8.80
C GLU A 72 2.96 14.29 8.16
N ASN A 73 3.90 14.18 7.20
CA ASN A 73 4.41 15.34 6.45
C ASN A 73 3.30 15.93 5.58
N LYS A 74 3.27 17.26 5.47
CA LYS A 74 2.24 17.97 4.69
C LYS A 74 2.58 18.12 3.22
N THR A 75 3.87 18.14 2.88
CA THR A 75 4.34 18.60 1.56
C THR A 75 5.18 17.59 0.80
N ALA A 76 5.59 16.48 1.43
CA ALA A 76 6.36 15.43 0.75
C ALA A 76 6.23 14.06 1.43
N PHE A 77 6.24 13.00 0.63
CA PHE A 77 6.31 11.62 1.08
C PHE A 77 7.78 11.18 1.19
N PRO A 78 8.30 10.89 2.39
CA PRO A 78 9.71 10.53 2.56
C PRO A 78 9.98 9.10 2.11
N PHE A 79 11.17 8.83 1.55
CA PHE A 79 11.58 7.45 1.26
C PHE A 79 11.97 6.68 2.52
N TYR A 80 12.31 7.39 3.61
CA TYR A 80 12.73 6.83 4.88
C TYR A 80 12.12 7.62 6.06
N VAL A 81 11.79 6.92 7.15
CA VAL A 81 11.51 7.54 8.46
C VAL A 81 12.59 7.10 9.43
N GLY A 82 13.46 8.05 9.79
CA GLY A 82 14.76 7.72 10.39
C GLY A 82 15.57 6.84 9.44
N ASN A 83 16.07 5.70 9.93
CA ASN A 83 16.82 4.73 9.14
C ASN A 83 15.93 3.64 8.50
N LYS A 84 14.61 3.74 8.62
CA LYS A 84 13.69 2.71 8.11
C LYS A 84 13.11 3.15 6.78
N PRO A 85 13.27 2.37 5.69
CA PRO A 85 12.64 2.69 4.42
C PRO A 85 11.11 2.62 4.54
N MET A 86 10.40 3.46 3.79
CA MET A 86 8.94 3.40 3.70
C MET A 86 8.47 2.10 3.06
N LEU A 87 9.06 1.73 1.92
CA LEU A 87 8.87 0.42 1.31
C LEU A 87 10.10 -0.46 1.58
N LYS A 88 9.92 -1.56 2.29
CA LYS A 88 11.03 -2.45 2.70
C LYS A 88 11.45 -3.37 1.55
N ASP A 89 12.67 -3.90 1.57
CA ASP A 89 13.21 -4.64 0.43
C ASP A 89 12.42 -5.91 0.05
N HIS A 90 11.93 -6.67 1.03
CA HIS A 90 11.05 -7.81 0.75
C HIS A 90 9.72 -7.38 0.09
N GLN A 91 9.22 -6.18 0.39
CA GLN A 91 8.02 -5.64 -0.24
C GLN A 91 8.32 -5.21 -1.68
N LYS A 92 9.45 -4.51 -1.88
CA LYS A 92 9.93 -4.16 -3.22
C LYS A 92 10.06 -5.40 -4.11
N ASN A 93 10.77 -6.42 -3.63
CA ASN A 93 11.02 -7.64 -4.39
C ASN A 93 9.70 -8.33 -4.75
N PHE A 94 8.83 -8.53 -3.76
CA PHE A 94 7.54 -9.17 -3.99
C PHE A 94 6.66 -8.42 -5.01
N LEU A 95 6.50 -7.10 -4.84
CA LEU A 95 5.65 -6.30 -5.74
C LEU A 95 6.22 -6.27 -7.17
N LYS A 96 7.55 -6.18 -7.32
CA LYS A 96 8.19 -6.25 -8.64
C LYS A 96 7.98 -7.61 -9.29
N ASP A 97 8.23 -8.71 -8.57
CA ASP A 97 8.08 -10.07 -9.10
C ASP A 97 6.61 -10.37 -9.45
N PHE A 98 5.67 -9.89 -8.63
CA PHE A 98 4.24 -9.98 -8.89
C PHE A 98 3.86 -9.27 -10.20
N LYS A 99 4.40 -8.06 -10.41
CA LYS A 99 4.16 -7.29 -11.64
C LYS A 99 4.79 -7.94 -12.88
N LEU A 100 6.04 -8.41 -12.76
CA LEU A 100 6.74 -9.14 -13.82
C LEU A 100 6.00 -10.40 -14.26
N SER A 101 5.22 -11.01 -13.36
CA SER A 101 4.39 -12.19 -13.63
C SER A 101 3.02 -11.85 -14.25
N GLY A 102 2.78 -10.60 -14.63
CA GLY A 102 1.54 -10.15 -15.30
C GLY A 102 0.47 -9.58 -14.36
N GLY A 103 0.76 -9.44 -13.06
CA GLY A 103 -0.12 -8.75 -12.12
C GLY A 103 0.05 -7.23 -12.14
N THR A 104 -0.84 -6.51 -11.46
CA THR A 104 -0.67 -5.07 -11.20
C THR A 104 -0.19 -4.86 -9.77
N ALA A 105 0.92 -4.12 -9.59
CA ALA A 105 1.51 -3.90 -8.27
C ALA A 105 1.79 -2.42 -8.01
N PHE A 106 1.33 -1.91 -6.87
CA PHE A 106 1.36 -0.48 -6.58
C PHE A 106 1.45 -0.19 -5.07
N LEU A 107 1.57 1.09 -4.73
CA LEU A 107 1.44 1.61 -3.38
C LEU A 107 0.22 2.52 -3.31
N LEU A 108 -0.52 2.44 -2.22
CA LEU A 108 -1.43 3.50 -1.81
C LEU A 108 -0.75 4.35 -0.75
N ILE A 109 -0.62 5.65 -1.02
CA ILE A 109 0.10 6.59 -0.16
C ILE A 109 -0.87 7.63 0.40
N GLN A 110 -1.02 7.70 1.72
CA GLN A 110 -1.85 8.71 2.39
C GLN A 110 -1.01 9.84 3.00
N PHE A 111 -1.45 11.07 2.79
CA PHE A 111 -1.00 12.24 3.57
C PHE A 111 -1.99 12.46 4.71
N ASN A 112 -1.59 12.13 5.94
CA ASN A 112 -2.51 12.01 7.08
C ASN A 112 -3.18 13.34 7.45
N LYS A 113 -2.54 14.48 7.16
CA LYS A 113 -3.08 15.81 7.49
C LYS A 113 -4.14 16.30 6.50
N SER A 114 -4.03 15.94 5.23
CA SER A 114 -4.98 16.33 4.18
C SER A 114 -5.97 15.22 3.82
N HIS A 115 -5.75 14.00 4.30
CA HIS A 115 -6.47 12.78 3.95
C HIS A 115 -6.44 12.43 2.45
N GLN A 116 -5.55 13.07 1.69
CA GLN A 116 -5.34 12.75 0.28
C GLN A 116 -4.64 11.39 0.15
N VAL A 117 -5.07 10.62 -0.85
CA VAL A 117 -4.55 9.27 -1.14
C VAL A 117 -4.10 9.23 -2.58
N PHE A 118 -2.94 8.63 -2.83
CA PHE A 118 -2.31 8.54 -4.14
C PHE A 118 -2.04 7.08 -4.49
N LEU A 119 -2.32 6.68 -5.72
CA LEU A 119 -1.98 5.36 -6.26
C LEU A 119 -0.75 5.49 -7.15
N VAL A 120 0.37 4.97 -6.67
CA VAL A 120 1.65 5.04 -7.37
C VAL A 120 2.07 3.63 -7.75
N ASP A 121 2.28 3.37 -9.03
CA ASP A 121 2.83 2.10 -9.49
C ASP A 121 4.19 1.80 -8.83
N VAL A 122 4.47 0.51 -8.59
CA VAL A 122 5.72 0.13 -7.92
C VAL A 122 6.96 0.57 -8.71
N ASP A 123 6.93 0.52 -10.04
CA ASP A 123 8.06 0.93 -10.87
C ASP A 123 8.25 2.44 -10.83
N ASP A 124 7.16 3.21 -10.87
CA ASP A 124 7.21 4.68 -10.74
C ASP A 124 7.78 5.10 -9.38
N TYR A 125 7.33 4.45 -8.30
CA TYR A 125 7.86 4.68 -6.96
C TYR A 125 9.37 4.40 -6.89
N LEU A 126 9.81 3.27 -7.44
CA LEU A 126 11.23 2.87 -7.43
C LEU A 126 12.08 3.77 -8.33
N ASN A 127 11.55 4.18 -9.48
CA ASN A 127 12.18 5.11 -10.39
C ASN A 127 12.36 6.48 -9.71
N MET A 128 11.31 6.99 -9.07
CA MET A 128 11.39 8.21 -8.26
C MET A 128 12.40 8.08 -7.11
N GLN A 129 12.40 6.94 -6.39
CA GLN A 129 13.35 6.68 -5.31
C GLN A 129 14.81 6.71 -5.78
N LYS A 130 15.08 6.19 -6.98
CA LYS A 130 16.43 6.11 -7.54
C LYS A 130 16.88 7.44 -8.16
N ASN A 131 15.99 8.12 -8.88
CA ASN A 131 16.38 9.15 -9.85
C ASN A 131 16.02 10.59 -9.45
N LEU A 132 15.16 10.82 -8.45
CA LEU A 132 14.81 12.19 -8.04
C LEU A 132 15.99 12.98 -7.44
N GLY A 133 17.05 12.32 -7.01
CA GLY A 133 18.17 12.96 -6.30
C GLY A 133 17.78 13.54 -4.92
N ARG A 134 16.61 13.17 -4.40
CA ARG A 134 16.03 13.68 -3.15
C ARG A 134 15.65 12.53 -2.21
N LYS A 135 15.53 12.82 -0.91
CA LYS A 135 15.13 11.84 0.12
C LYS A 135 13.62 11.70 0.28
N SER A 136 12.83 12.41 -0.52
CA SER A 136 11.37 12.40 -0.50
C SER A 136 10.77 12.77 -1.86
N ILE A 137 9.54 12.33 -2.10
CA ILE A 137 8.70 12.71 -3.24
C ILE A 137 7.88 13.94 -2.84
N PRO A 138 8.06 15.11 -3.47
CA PRO A 138 7.19 16.27 -3.22
C PRO A 138 5.73 15.96 -3.55
N LEU A 139 4.78 16.51 -2.78
CA LEU A 139 3.35 16.29 -2.98
C LEU A 139 2.90 16.66 -4.40
N ASP A 140 3.49 17.70 -4.99
CA ASP A 140 3.17 18.14 -6.35
C ASP A 140 3.43 17.05 -7.41
N TYR A 141 4.41 16.18 -7.19
CA TYR A 141 4.73 15.06 -8.09
C TYR A 141 3.68 13.95 -7.98
N LEU A 142 2.89 13.94 -6.91
CA LEU A 142 1.88 12.92 -6.67
C LEU A 142 0.49 13.33 -7.18
N LYS A 143 0.27 14.61 -7.54
CA LYS A 143 -1.06 15.14 -7.90
C LYS A 143 -1.76 14.34 -9.00
N GLU A 144 -1.03 13.93 -10.03
CA GLU A 144 -1.59 13.14 -11.13
C GLU A 144 -1.99 11.72 -10.71
N PHE A 145 -1.48 11.22 -9.59
CA PHE A 145 -1.75 9.91 -9.02
C PHE A 145 -2.90 9.94 -7.98
N GLU A 146 -3.53 11.10 -7.77
CA GLU A 146 -4.56 11.26 -6.73
C GLU A 146 -5.75 10.34 -6.98
N VAL A 147 -6.16 9.65 -5.92
CA VAL A 147 -7.31 8.75 -5.89
C VAL A 147 -8.51 9.53 -5.40
N ARG A 148 -9.57 9.53 -6.20
CA ARG A 148 -10.84 10.13 -5.84
C ARG A 148 -11.40 9.48 -4.57
N GLN A 149 -11.78 10.32 -3.61
CA GLN A 149 -12.47 9.90 -2.40
C GLN A 149 -13.99 9.98 -2.60
N HIS A 150 -14.71 8.95 -2.19
CA HIS A 150 -16.18 8.90 -2.25
C HIS A 150 -16.72 8.57 -0.86
N GLY A 151 -17.03 9.59 -0.07
CA GLY A 151 -17.38 9.42 1.35
C GLY A 151 -16.24 8.75 2.12
N TYR A 152 -16.48 7.55 2.64
CA TYR A 152 -15.50 6.76 3.39
C TYR A 152 -14.63 5.83 2.53
N TYR A 153 -14.73 5.91 1.20
CA TYR A 153 -14.03 5.01 0.27
C TYR A 153 -12.96 5.74 -0.53
N SER A 154 -11.78 5.14 -0.65
CA SER A 154 -10.75 5.56 -1.62
C SER A 154 -10.91 4.76 -2.89
N HIS A 155 -11.54 5.32 -3.92
CA HIS A 155 -11.94 4.57 -5.13
C HIS A 155 -10.75 4.31 -6.09
N TYR A 156 -9.72 3.63 -5.60
CA TYR A 156 -8.47 3.36 -6.30
C TYR A 156 -8.63 2.49 -7.56
N LEU A 157 -9.73 1.74 -7.70
CA LEU A 157 -10.04 0.99 -8.92
C LEU A 157 -10.24 1.92 -10.12
N GLU A 158 -10.93 3.05 -9.93
CA GLU A 158 -11.11 4.04 -11.01
C GLU A 158 -9.75 4.55 -11.49
N LYS A 159 -8.81 4.75 -10.56
CA LYS A 159 -7.46 5.19 -10.90
C LYS A 159 -6.65 4.10 -11.62
N LEU A 160 -6.83 2.83 -11.24
CA LEU A 160 -6.27 1.69 -11.98
C LEU A 160 -6.75 1.67 -13.42
N GLU A 161 -8.05 1.83 -13.64
CA GLU A 161 -8.67 1.85 -14.97
C GLU A 161 -8.18 3.02 -15.83
N GLN A 162 -8.05 4.21 -15.25
CA GLN A 162 -7.60 5.39 -15.99
C GLN A 162 -6.14 5.29 -16.44
N ASN A 163 -5.27 4.80 -15.58
CA ASN A 163 -3.82 4.98 -15.75
C ASN A 163 -3.09 3.71 -16.16
N TYR A 164 -3.60 2.53 -15.81
CA TYR A 164 -2.84 1.28 -15.90
C TYR A 164 -3.58 0.17 -16.65
N TRP A 165 -4.91 0.21 -16.66
CA TRP A 165 -5.75 -0.81 -17.28
C TRP A 165 -6.47 -0.25 -18.49
N GLN A 166 -5.73 -0.18 -19.61
CA GLN A 166 -6.31 -0.10 -20.94
C GLN A 166 -7.04 -1.39 -21.30
#